data_AF-A0A2H3CYH0-F1
#
_entry.id   AF-A0A2H3CYH0-F1
#
_cell.length_a   1.000
_cell.length_b   1.000
_cell.length_c   1.000
_cell.angle_alpha   90.00
_cell.angle_beta   90.00
_cell.angle_gamma   90.00
#
_symmetry.space_group_name_H-M   'P 1'
#
loop_
_entity.id
_entity.type
_entity.pdbx_description
1 polymer ?
#
loop_
_entity_poly.entity_id
_entity_poly.type
_entity_poly.pdbx_seq_one_letter_code
_entity_poly.pdbx_strand_id
1 'polypeptide(L)'
;MYSDQCSRCEFRESHIPLPIPPRDWAQGQDVFECLRSGKSTLNIDSSSVIEDIVLMRKAISDIDHYLDMLTSRARKERGKIVKNLAAKQSLLSPIRRLNRDVLLIIFSYASSAELGRSYTSSSLDMNNAPWTFLRICHWWRLVVSSSPTLWSTVKLVLSRRSGIIPSHALDIVRLHLHLSRNSPMKLIIIDIDYDDFPQGDAVISEVMSHSNRWEDVCFLAPGRRLRNFSQGFRRLSQLRRLVVTSYDNWEFNVSSDAPKLTSLGLHGRGRVSPNMFPASNLRQFTGYFSDALEFHTFISYATSLEKLGVQSIDRAGHSHRPPLIPVTLRHLRQLSYLPSSETCSNYLISPNLRVLSVMQQVDNITTVAELYSRSHFSLEKLYLCRDCIQFSAAASFVKTDAVRDLTYFHLEVDNSSASDWITALAVTPSFCIFPNLSELTIVNRLSQGKSLSNLDNARRYLAMVRSRLVKDNGATTCHYLKSCLKKVVLCVWHPKDAEDIYANGFRAFREGGLDAIFRVNGNGDSSDDISDGPGRSYWNIGSHICRQIV
;
A
#
# COMPACT_ATOMS: atom_id res chain seq x y z
N MET A 1 -53.48 42.09 -36.51
CA MET A 1 -52.08 42.05 -36.97
C MET A 1 -51.32 41.13 -36.04
N TYR A 2 -51.16 39.86 -36.42
CA TYR A 2 -50.43 38.88 -35.64
C TYR A 2 -48.92 39.10 -35.87
N SER A 3 -48.12 38.94 -34.81
CA SER A 3 -46.67 39.08 -34.84
C SER A 3 -46.05 37.90 -35.59
N ASP A 4 -45.52 38.13 -36.79
CA ASP A 4 -44.76 37.14 -37.60
C ASP A 4 -43.42 36.70 -36.98
N GLN A 5 -43.19 37.04 -35.71
CA GLN A 5 -41.98 36.73 -34.96
C GLN A 5 -42.31 35.90 -33.72
N CYS A 6 -41.77 34.68 -33.64
CA CYS A 6 -41.93 33.83 -32.45
C CYS A 6 -41.18 34.44 -31.26
N SER A 7 -41.89 34.79 -30.19
CA SER A 7 -41.33 35.48 -29.01
C SER A 7 -40.33 34.66 -28.18
N ARG A 8 -40.28 33.34 -28.36
CA ARG A 8 -39.30 32.47 -27.69
C ARG A 8 -38.02 32.23 -28.49
N CYS A 9 -38.07 32.38 -29.81
CA CYS A 9 -36.95 32.01 -30.67
C CYS A 9 -36.64 33.04 -31.76
N GLU A 10 -37.30 34.20 -31.76
CA GLU A 10 -37.14 35.30 -32.72
C GLU A 10 -37.31 34.89 -34.19
N PHE A 11 -37.84 33.69 -34.44
CA PHE A 11 -38.03 33.14 -35.77
C PHE A 11 -39.04 33.99 -36.54
N ARG A 12 -38.66 34.43 -37.74
CA ARG A 12 -39.54 35.09 -38.69
C ARG A 12 -39.83 34.16 -39.86
N GLU A 13 -41.09 34.10 -40.28
CA GLU A 13 -41.52 33.31 -41.44
C GLU A 13 -40.78 33.73 -42.73
N SER A 14 -40.32 34.98 -42.78
CA SER A 14 -39.46 35.53 -43.83
C SER A 14 -38.08 34.89 -43.95
N HIS A 15 -37.68 34.00 -43.03
CA HIS A 15 -36.41 33.27 -43.12
C HIS A 15 -36.53 31.94 -43.88
N ILE A 16 -37.74 31.48 -44.19
CA ILE A 16 -37.96 30.30 -45.03
C ILE A 16 -37.74 30.73 -46.49
N PRO A 17 -36.83 30.10 -47.25
CA PRO A 17 -36.70 30.37 -48.68
C PRO A 17 -38.06 30.17 -49.36
N LEU A 18 -38.53 31.20 -50.07
CA LEU A 18 -39.83 31.17 -50.75
C LEU A 18 -39.85 30.02 -51.77
N PRO A 19 -40.99 29.32 -51.95
CA PRO A 19 -41.14 28.33 -53.00
C PRO A 19 -40.82 28.96 -54.35
N ILE A 20 -39.95 28.32 -55.14
CA ILE A 20 -39.72 28.74 -56.53
C ILE A 20 -41.07 28.57 -57.24
N PRO A 21 -41.69 29.64 -57.80
CA PRO A 21 -42.93 29.50 -58.53
C PRO A 21 -42.70 28.61 -59.75
N PRO A 22 -43.63 27.70 -60.10
CA PRO A 22 -43.53 26.94 -61.33
C PRO A 22 -43.58 27.95 -62.49
N ARG A 23 -42.47 28.13 -63.20
CA ARG A 23 -42.46 28.88 -64.46
C ARG A 23 -42.92 27.91 -65.54
N ASP A 24 -44.16 28.09 -65.97
CA ASP A 24 -44.63 27.50 -67.22
C ASP A 24 -43.65 27.91 -68.31
N TRP A 25 -42.92 26.93 -68.85
CA TRP A 25 -42.04 27.14 -70.00
C TRP A 25 -42.83 27.76 -71.15
N ALA A 26 -42.17 28.53 -72.00
CA ALA A 26 -42.83 29.14 -73.16
C ALA A 26 -43.67 28.07 -73.90
N GLN A 27 -44.99 28.28 -73.92
CA GLN A 27 -46.06 27.39 -74.41
C GLN A 27 -46.55 26.24 -73.49
N GLY A 28 -46.31 26.30 -72.17
CA GLY A 28 -46.98 25.44 -71.18
C GLY A 28 -46.63 23.95 -71.22
N GLN A 29 -45.42 23.56 -71.65
CA GLN A 29 -44.96 22.16 -71.66
C GLN A 29 -43.93 21.86 -70.57
N ASP A 30 -44.08 20.71 -69.91
CA ASP A 30 -43.20 20.18 -68.86
C ASP A 30 -41.81 19.78 -69.41
N VAL A 31 -40.74 20.16 -68.70
CA VAL A 31 -39.34 19.81 -69.00
C VAL A 31 -39.18 18.31 -69.22
N PHE A 32 -39.86 17.49 -68.40
CA PHE A 32 -39.79 16.03 -68.51
C PHE A 32 -40.51 15.48 -69.76
N GLU A 33 -41.51 16.18 -70.30
CA GLU A 33 -42.14 15.83 -71.58
C GLU A 33 -41.27 16.24 -72.77
N CYS A 34 -40.62 17.41 -72.71
CA CYS A 34 -39.64 17.83 -73.72
C CYS A 34 -38.50 16.81 -73.86
N LEU A 35 -37.94 16.33 -72.74
CA LEU A 35 -36.92 15.28 -72.72
C LEU A 35 -37.43 13.95 -73.31
N ARG A 36 -38.69 13.58 -73.05
CA ARG A 36 -39.32 12.35 -73.57
C ARG A 36 -39.68 12.41 -75.06
N SER A 37 -39.98 13.60 -75.59
CA SER A 37 -40.38 13.81 -76.99
C SER A 37 -39.21 13.88 -77.98
N GLY A 38 -37.96 13.88 -77.51
CA GLY A 38 -36.76 13.94 -78.36
C GLY A 38 -36.54 15.29 -79.07
N LYS A 39 -37.22 16.36 -78.64
CA LYS A 39 -37.02 17.72 -79.18
C LYS A 39 -35.58 18.19 -78.94
N SER A 40 -34.90 18.56 -80.03
CA SER A 40 -33.50 19.03 -80.01
C SER A 40 -33.39 20.47 -79.49
N THR A 41 -32.26 20.79 -78.84
CA THR A 41 -31.92 22.11 -78.24
C THR A 41 -31.98 23.28 -79.23
N LEU A 42 -32.03 22.99 -80.54
CA LEU A 42 -32.15 23.98 -81.61
C LEU A 42 -33.49 24.73 -81.61
N ASN A 43 -34.53 24.22 -80.93
CA ASN A 43 -35.85 24.88 -80.80
C ASN A 43 -36.10 25.47 -79.41
N ILE A 44 -35.09 25.49 -78.52
CA ILE A 44 -35.22 25.95 -77.14
C ILE A 44 -34.25 27.13 -76.93
N ASP A 45 -34.74 28.22 -76.36
CA ASP A 45 -33.87 29.32 -75.95
C ASP A 45 -32.95 28.84 -74.80
N SER A 46 -31.72 28.49 -75.16
CA SER A 46 -30.73 27.94 -74.24
C SER A 46 -30.34 28.94 -73.15
N SER A 47 -30.51 30.25 -73.38
CA SER A 47 -30.20 31.29 -72.40
C SER A 47 -31.18 31.26 -71.22
N SER A 48 -32.48 31.16 -71.50
CA SER A 48 -33.53 31.03 -70.47
C SER A 48 -33.37 29.77 -69.61
N VAL A 49 -32.95 28.64 -70.19
CA VAL A 49 -32.73 27.39 -69.45
C VAL A 49 -31.51 27.48 -68.53
N ILE A 50 -30.43 28.12 -68.98
CA ILE A 50 -29.23 28.34 -68.17
C ILE A 50 -29.54 29.27 -67.00
N GLU A 51 -30.31 30.34 -67.22
CA GLU A 51 -30.77 31.24 -66.16
C GLU A 51 -31.62 30.50 -65.11
N ASP A 52 -32.56 29.66 -65.53
CA ASP A 52 -33.38 28.84 -64.63
C ASP A 52 -32.53 27.84 -63.83
N ILE A 53 -31.54 27.19 -64.46
CA ILE A 53 -30.61 26.30 -63.75
C ILE A 53 -29.80 27.07 -62.70
N VAL A 54 -29.33 28.27 -63.01
CA VAL A 54 -28.58 29.13 -62.08
C VAL A 54 -29.49 29.53 -60.90
N LEU A 55 -30.74 29.91 -61.17
CA LEU A 55 -31.73 30.23 -60.14
C LEU A 55 -32.04 29.02 -59.24
N MET A 56 -32.27 27.85 -59.81
CA MET A 56 -32.54 26.62 -59.05
C MET A 56 -31.34 26.19 -58.21
N ARG A 57 -30.11 26.27 -58.74
CA ARG A 57 -28.88 25.98 -57.97
C ARG A 57 -28.69 26.95 -56.81
N LYS A 58 -28.98 28.24 -57.02
CA LYS A 58 -28.96 29.25 -55.97
C LYS A 58 -29.99 28.93 -54.88
N ALA A 59 -31.22 28.57 -55.26
CA ALA A 59 -32.26 28.20 -54.32
C ALA A 59 -31.91 26.94 -53.50
N ILE A 60 -31.28 25.93 -54.09
CA ILE A 60 -30.76 24.77 -53.35
C ILE A 60 -29.70 25.21 -52.34
N SER A 61 -28.74 26.03 -52.76
CA SER A 61 -27.71 26.57 -51.86
C SER A 61 -28.29 27.38 -50.69
N ASP A 62 -29.35 28.17 -50.95
CA ASP A 62 -30.03 28.96 -49.92
C ASP A 62 -30.79 28.06 -48.93
N ILE A 63 -31.42 26.98 -49.40
CA ILE A 63 -32.08 25.96 -48.57
C ILE A 63 -31.06 25.19 -47.73
N ASP A 64 -29.96 24.73 -48.32
CA ASP A 64 -28.90 24.00 -47.61
C ASP A 64 -28.29 24.87 -46.51
N HIS A 65 -28.01 26.15 -46.82
CA HIS A 65 -27.54 27.11 -45.82
C HIS A 65 -28.54 27.31 -44.67
N TYR A 66 -29.84 27.38 -44.98
CA TYR A 66 -30.90 27.49 -43.99
C TYR A 66 -31.00 26.24 -43.09
N LEU A 67 -30.88 25.04 -43.67
CA LEU A 67 -30.85 23.77 -42.92
C LEU A 67 -29.64 23.68 -41.99
N ASP A 68 -28.46 24.12 -42.45
CA ASP A 68 -27.25 24.19 -41.63
C ASP A 68 -27.40 25.19 -40.47
N MET A 69 -28.00 26.34 -40.73
CA MET A 69 -28.32 27.34 -39.71
C MET A 69 -29.28 26.78 -38.65
N LEU A 70 -30.36 26.09 -39.05
CA LEU A 70 -31.29 25.44 -38.12
C LEU A 70 -30.60 24.34 -37.31
N THR A 71 -29.77 23.52 -37.97
CA THR A 71 -29.05 22.41 -37.33
C THR A 71 -28.04 22.92 -36.30
N SER A 72 -27.25 23.95 -36.65
CA SER A 72 -26.29 24.57 -35.74
C SER A 72 -26.98 25.18 -34.52
N ARG A 73 -28.13 25.84 -34.72
CA ARG A 73 -28.96 26.38 -33.64
C ARG A 73 -29.50 25.29 -32.73
N ALA A 74 -30.09 24.24 -33.30
CA ALA A 74 -30.63 23.10 -32.54
C ALA A 74 -29.52 22.43 -31.71
N ARG A 75 -28.31 22.26 -32.28
CA ARG A 75 -27.13 21.75 -31.55
C ARG A 75 -26.73 22.66 -30.39
N LYS A 76 -26.71 23.98 -30.58
CA LYS A 76 -26.40 24.96 -29.52
C LYS A 76 -27.42 24.91 -28.38
N GLU A 77 -28.71 24.88 -28.70
CA GLU A 77 -29.77 24.77 -27.69
C GLU A 77 -29.73 23.44 -26.95
N ARG A 78 -29.53 22.33 -27.67
CA ARG A 78 -29.30 21.02 -27.05
C ARG A 78 -28.10 21.06 -26.11
N GLY A 79 -26.98 21.66 -26.51
CA GLY A 79 -25.79 21.82 -25.67
C GLY A 79 -26.07 22.58 -24.38
N LYS A 80 -26.85 23.68 -24.45
CA LYS A 80 -27.29 24.43 -23.26
C LYS A 80 -28.15 23.56 -22.33
N ILE A 81 -29.14 22.85 -22.88
CA ILE A 81 -30.05 21.98 -22.10
C ILE A 81 -29.25 20.87 -21.42
N VAL A 82 -28.37 20.18 -22.15
CA VAL A 82 -27.51 19.11 -21.60
C VAL A 82 -26.63 19.64 -20.47
N LYS A 83 -25.99 20.80 -20.65
CA LYS A 83 -25.18 21.44 -19.60
C LYS A 83 -26.01 21.78 -18.36
N ASN A 84 -27.23 22.30 -18.54
CA ASN A 84 -28.13 22.67 -17.45
C ASN A 84 -28.69 21.44 -16.71
N LEU A 85 -29.03 20.39 -17.45
CA LEU A 85 -29.44 19.10 -16.90
C LEU A 85 -28.34 18.49 -16.04
N ALA A 86 -27.10 18.43 -16.55
CA ALA A 86 -25.95 17.94 -15.80
C ALA A 86 -25.70 18.76 -14.53
N ALA A 87 -25.81 20.10 -14.60
CA ALA A 87 -25.68 20.97 -13.43
C ALA A 87 -26.74 20.66 -12.37
N LYS A 88 -28.02 20.54 -12.76
CA LYS A 88 -29.12 20.19 -11.85
C LYS A 88 -28.96 18.80 -11.24
N GLN A 89 -28.58 17.81 -12.04
CA GLN A 89 -28.29 16.45 -11.56
C GLN A 89 -27.14 16.46 -10.54
N SER A 90 -26.11 17.28 -10.76
CA SER A 90 -24.99 17.42 -9.82
C SER A 90 -25.42 17.93 -8.44
N LEU A 91 -26.48 18.75 -8.37
CA LEU A 91 -27.05 19.22 -7.09
C LEU A 91 -27.68 18.08 -6.29
N LEU A 92 -28.18 17.05 -6.97
CA LEU A 92 -28.78 15.86 -6.36
C LEU A 92 -27.74 14.78 -6.01
N SER A 93 -26.46 15.02 -6.30
CA SER A 93 -25.40 14.05 -6.01
C SER A 93 -25.38 13.68 -4.51
N PRO A 94 -25.19 12.38 -4.18
CA PRO A 94 -25.19 11.93 -2.79
C PRO A 94 -24.23 12.71 -1.90
N ILE A 95 -23.06 13.08 -2.43
CA ILE A 95 -22.01 13.79 -1.68
C ILE A 95 -22.41 15.19 -1.20
N ARG A 96 -23.39 15.84 -1.85
CA ARG A 96 -23.93 17.14 -1.40
C ARG A 96 -24.96 17.02 -0.28
N ARG A 97 -25.50 15.82 -0.06
CA ARG A 97 -26.44 15.50 1.03
C ARG A 97 -25.72 15.05 2.30
N LEU A 98 -24.41 14.81 2.22
CA LEU A 98 -23.60 14.43 3.37
C LEU A 98 -23.35 15.66 4.26
N ASN A 99 -23.41 15.43 5.57
CA ASN A 99 -22.99 16.45 6.53
C ASN A 99 -21.47 16.66 6.47
N ARG A 100 -21.01 17.72 7.14
CA ARG A 100 -19.60 18.08 7.20
C ARG A 100 -18.72 16.94 7.72
N ASP A 101 -19.16 16.25 8.77
CA ASP A 101 -18.33 15.25 9.45
C ASP A 101 -18.06 14.02 8.57
N VAL A 102 -19.10 13.53 7.87
CA VAL A 102 -18.94 12.42 6.93
C VAL A 102 -18.04 12.82 5.75
N LEU A 103 -18.14 14.05 5.26
CA LEU A 103 -17.23 14.56 4.23
C LEU A 103 -15.77 14.58 4.71
N LEU A 104 -15.52 15.01 5.94
CA LEU A 104 -14.16 15.02 6.52
C LEU A 104 -13.60 13.61 6.65
N ILE A 105 -14.43 12.64 7.04
CA ILE A 105 -14.03 11.22 7.07
C ILE A 105 -13.65 10.76 5.66
N ILE A 106 -14.50 10.99 4.66
CA ILE A 106 -14.21 10.62 3.26
C ILE A 106 -12.90 11.28 2.78
N PHE A 107 -12.73 12.58 3.02
CA PHE A 107 -11.53 13.32 2.62
C PHE A 107 -10.27 12.78 3.29
N SER A 108 -10.34 12.45 4.59
CA SER A 108 -9.21 11.85 5.31
C SER A 108 -8.78 10.50 4.72
N TYR A 109 -9.74 9.65 4.34
CA TYR A 109 -9.45 8.38 3.68
C TYR A 109 -8.85 8.58 2.30
N ALA A 110 -9.40 9.50 1.50
CA ALA A 110 -8.90 9.80 0.17
C ALA A 110 -7.47 10.37 0.22
N SER A 111 -7.19 11.34 1.11
CA SER A 111 -5.84 11.87 1.35
C SER A 111 -4.86 10.79 1.82
N SER A 112 -5.26 9.96 2.80
CA SER A 112 -4.38 8.89 3.32
C SER A 112 -4.09 7.82 2.26
N ALA A 113 -5.10 7.44 1.47
CA ALA A 113 -4.95 6.43 0.43
C ALA A 113 -4.06 6.92 -0.72
N GLU A 114 -4.10 8.19 -1.07
CA GLU A 114 -3.19 8.75 -2.09
C GLU A 114 -1.75 8.85 -1.58
N LEU A 115 -1.54 9.36 -0.36
CA LEU A 115 -0.21 9.46 0.24
C LEU A 115 0.40 8.10 0.59
N GLY A 116 -0.43 7.08 0.81
CA GLY A 116 0.00 5.70 1.07
C GLY A 116 0.26 4.86 -0.17
N ARG A 117 -0.12 5.32 -1.38
CA ARG A 117 -0.19 4.48 -2.60
C ARG A 117 1.11 4.30 -3.37
N SER A 118 2.09 5.17 -3.17
CA SER A 118 3.31 5.18 -3.98
C SER A 118 4.44 5.98 -3.34
N TYR A 119 5.69 5.58 -3.57
CA TYR A 119 6.89 6.37 -3.25
C TYR A 119 6.98 7.70 -4.03
N THR A 120 6.12 7.91 -5.03
CA THR A 120 6.08 9.14 -5.85
C THR A 120 5.03 10.15 -5.37
N SER A 121 4.06 9.75 -4.56
CA SER A 121 3.02 10.66 -4.06
C SER A 121 3.59 11.62 -3.02
N SER A 122 3.50 12.91 -3.32
CA SER A 122 4.06 13.99 -2.51
C SER A 122 2.98 15.02 -2.20
N SER A 123 3.01 15.57 -0.98
CA SER A 123 2.18 16.72 -0.59
C SER A 123 2.55 18.00 -1.35
N LEU A 124 3.70 18.01 -2.04
CA LEU A 124 4.10 19.10 -2.94
C LEU A 124 3.30 19.11 -4.25
N ASP A 125 2.68 18.00 -4.62
CA ASP A 125 1.87 17.93 -5.83
C ASP A 125 0.42 18.34 -5.50
N MET A 126 0.02 19.50 -6.04
CA MET A 126 -1.31 20.07 -5.84
C MET A 126 -2.42 19.33 -6.60
N ASN A 127 -2.08 18.29 -7.37
CA ASN A 127 -3.05 17.37 -7.96
C ASN A 127 -3.39 16.20 -7.03
N ASN A 128 -2.75 16.10 -5.87
CA ASN A 128 -3.10 15.14 -4.83
C ASN A 128 -4.02 15.79 -3.78
N ALA A 129 -4.85 14.97 -3.12
CA ALA A 129 -5.60 15.34 -1.95
C ALA A 129 -4.64 15.71 -0.78
N PRO A 130 -4.98 16.70 0.05
CA PRO A 130 -6.27 17.42 0.08
C PRO A 130 -6.38 18.62 -0.89
N TRP A 131 -5.36 18.94 -1.69
CA TRP A 131 -5.37 20.12 -2.57
C TRP A 131 -6.50 20.09 -3.61
N THR A 132 -6.75 18.92 -4.20
CA THR A 132 -7.82 18.72 -5.18
C THR A 132 -9.19 19.15 -4.66
N PHE A 133 -9.47 18.91 -3.38
CA PHE A 133 -10.75 19.25 -2.77
C PHE A 133 -11.01 20.76 -2.73
N LEU A 134 -9.97 21.59 -2.68
CA LEU A 134 -10.09 23.05 -2.74
C LEU A 134 -10.58 23.57 -4.11
N ARG A 135 -10.45 22.75 -5.17
CA ARG A 135 -10.77 23.14 -6.55
C ARG A 135 -12.15 22.66 -7.02
N ILE A 136 -12.80 21.76 -6.29
CA ILE A 136 -14.04 21.10 -6.73
C ILE A 136 -15.25 22.03 -6.63
N CYS A 137 -15.57 22.52 -5.43
CA CYS A 137 -16.67 23.47 -5.24
C CYS A 137 -16.44 24.34 -3.99
N HIS A 138 -17.24 25.41 -3.87
CA HIS A 138 -17.17 26.33 -2.73
C HIS A 138 -17.35 25.61 -1.38
N TRP A 139 -18.33 24.72 -1.28
CA TRP A 139 -18.60 23.99 -0.03
C TRP A 139 -17.41 23.12 0.41
N TRP A 140 -16.81 22.36 -0.51
CA TRP A 140 -15.66 21.52 -0.20
C TRP A 140 -14.45 22.35 0.19
N ARG A 141 -14.22 23.47 -0.50
CA ARG A 141 -13.16 24.41 -0.15
C ARG A 141 -13.30 24.90 1.29
N LEU A 142 -14.50 25.29 1.71
CA LEU A 142 -14.76 25.71 3.09
C LEU A 142 -14.56 24.57 4.09
N VAL A 143 -15.09 23.38 3.80
CA VAL A 143 -14.95 22.21 4.69
C VAL A 143 -13.48 21.84 4.88
N VAL A 144 -12.70 21.83 3.80
CA VAL A 144 -11.30 21.39 3.80
C VAL A 144 -10.38 22.45 4.41
N SER A 145 -10.54 23.73 4.06
CA SER A 145 -9.70 24.80 4.61
C SER A 145 -9.94 25.05 6.09
N SER A 146 -11.14 24.73 6.60
CA SER A 146 -11.50 24.87 8.01
C SER A 146 -11.15 23.64 8.86
N SER A 147 -10.54 22.60 8.29
CA SER A 147 -10.20 21.36 9.00
C SER A 147 -8.69 21.14 9.08
N PRO A 148 -8.02 21.64 10.13
CA PRO A 148 -6.57 21.54 10.28
C PRO A 148 -6.02 20.11 10.27
N THR A 149 -6.81 19.14 10.71
CA THR A 149 -6.44 17.71 10.75
C THR A 149 -6.26 17.08 9.37
N LEU A 150 -6.93 17.59 8.32
CA LEU A 150 -6.70 17.10 6.95
C LEU A 150 -5.32 17.49 6.43
N TRP A 151 -4.78 18.58 6.96
CA TRP A 151 -3.51 19.18 6.56
C TRP A 151 -2.37 18.79 7.52
N SER A 152 -2.62 17.89 8.47
CA SER A 152 -1.61 17.50 9.47
C SER A 152 -0.73 16.34 9.01
N THR A 153 -0.93 15.80 7.81
CA THR A 153 -0.05 14.79 7.22
C THR A 153 0.76 15.40 6.08
N VAL A 154 2.06 15.56 6.29
CA VAL A 154 2.99 16.10 5.31
C VAL A 154 3.88 14.96 4.81
N LYS A 155 3.82 14.66 3.52
CA LYS A 155 4.72 13.71 2.86
C LYS A 155 5.56 14.45 1.83
N LEU A 156 6.87 14.41 1.99
CA LEU A 156 7.82 15.02 1.07
C LEU A 156 8.59 13.91 0.37
N VAL A 157 8.45 13.86 -0.95
CA VAL A 157 9.30 13.02 -1.81
C VAL A 157 10.26 13.97 -2.51
N LEU A 158 11.53 13.88 -2.13
CA LEU A 158 12.60 14.75 -2.59
C LEU A 158 13.49 13.93 -3.52
N SER A 159 13.41 14.25 -4.81
CA SER A 159 14.23 13.63 -5.85
C SER A 159 14.43 14.59 -7.02
N ARG A 160 15.69 14.91 -7.28
CA ARG A 160 16.19 15.77 -8.35
C ARG A 160 16.04 15.09 -9.69
N ARG A 161 16.33 13.78 -9.76
CA ARG A 161 16.30 13.00 -11.01
C ARG A 161 14.89 12.81 -11.57
N SER A 162 13.87 12.88 -10.73
CA SER A 162 12.49 12.60 -11.11
C SER A 162 11.68 13.86 -11.41
N GLY A 163 12.26 15.07 -11.25
CA GLY A 163 11.55 16.33 -11.47
C GLY A 163 10.36 16.55 -10.54
N ILE A 164 10.29 15.82 -9.42
CA ILE A 164 9.10 15.74 -8.54
C ILE A 164 8.89 17.01 -7.70
N ILE A 165 9.89 17.90 -7.61
CA ILE A 165 9.79 19.11 -6.77
C ILE A 165 9.38 20.31 -7.64
N PRO A 166 8.18 20.90 -7.44
CA PRO A 166 7.78 22.12 -8.15
C PRO A 166 8.67 23.30 -7.77
N SER A 167 8.86 24.26 -8.67
CA SER A 167 9.58 25.53 -8.39
C SER A 167 9.03 26.27 -7.15
N HIS A 168 7.72 26.15 -6.88
CA HIS A 168 7.02 26.78 -5.76
C HIS A 168 6.89 25.89 -4.51
N ALA A 169 7.70 24.83 -4.38
CA ALA A 169 7.55 23.84 -3.31
C ALA A 169 7.53 24.43 -1.89
N LEU A 170 8.34 25.46 -1.63
CA LEU A 170 8.39 26.13 -0.33
C LEU A 170 7.06 26.83 0.00
N ASP A 171 6.43 27.48 -0.98
CA ASP A 171 5.14 28.15 -0.79
C ASP A 171 4.02 27.14 -0.52
N ILE A 172 4.07 25.98 -1.21
CA ILE A 172 3.13 24.88 -1.00
C ILE A 172 3.26 24.33 0.43
N VAL A 173 4.48 24.11 0.92
CA VAL A 173 4.74 23.63 2.29
C VAL A 173 4.28 24.65 3.32
N ARG A 174 4.59 25.93 3.13
CA ARG A 174 4.13 27.00 4.03
C ARG A 174 2.61 27.06 4.11
N LEU A 175 1.94 26.97 2.96
CA LEU A 175 0.47 26.93 2.92
C LEU A 175 -0.07 25.68 3.62
N HIS A 176 0.56 24.52 3.42
CA HIS A 176 0.19 23.27 4.10
C HIS A 176 0.30 23.41 5.62
N LEU A 177 1.45 23.90 6.11
CA LEU A 177 1.72 24.12 7.52
C LEU A 177 0.76 25.16 8.12
N HIS A 178 0.45 26.23 7.38
CA HIS A 178 -0.52 27.24 7.80
C HIS A 178 -1.93 26.64 7.98
N LEU A 179 -2.39 25.84 7.02
CA LEU A 179 -3.70 25.18 7.09
C LEU A 179 -3.76 24.13 8.20
N SER A 180 -2.64 23.47 8.52
CA SER A 180 -2.53 22.51 9.62
C SER A 180 -2.62 23.14 11.02
N ARG A 181 -2.45 24.47 11.12
CA ARG A 181 -2.47 25.26 12.36
C ARG A 181 -1.55 24.70 13.45
N ASN A 182 -2.10 24.26 14.58
CA ASN A 182 -1.35 23.67 15.70
C ASN A 182 -1.62 22.17 15.85
N SER A 183 -2.20 21.53 14.83
CA SER A 183 -2.53 20.10 14.91
C SER A 183 -1.26 19.25 15.05
N PRO A 184 -1.29 18.14 15.81
CA PRO A 184 -0.21 17.17 15.81
C PRO A 184 0.06 16.67 14.39
N MET A 185 1.34 16.61 14.01
CA MET A 185 1.74 16.41 12.62
C MET A 185 2.33 15.02 12.40
N LYS A 186 1.87 14.36 11.33
CA LYS A 186 2.51 13.20 10.74
C LYS A 186 3.41 13.64 9.61
N LEU A 187 4.69 13.32 9.69
CA LEU A 187 5.69 13.71 8.72
C LEU A 187 6.34 12.48 8.08
N ILE A 188 6.38 12.43 6.76
CA ILE A 188 7.08 11.41 6.01
C ILE A 188 8.03 12.13 5.05
N ILE A 189 9.33 11.92 5.19
CA ILE A 189 10.34 12.48 4.29
C ILE A 189 11.07 11.34 3.62
N ILE A 190 11.05 11.35 2.29
CA ILE A 190 11.73 10.41 1.42
C ILE A 190 12.70 11.22 0.58
N ASP A 191 13.97 11.22 0.95
CA ASP A 191 15.07 11.82 0.22
C ASP A 191 15.92 10.68 -0.35
N ILE A 192 15.96 10.55 -1.68
CA ILE A 192 16.70 9.48 -2.35
C ILE A 192 17.97 9.98 -3.05
N ASP A 193 18.28 11.28 -2.95
CA ASP A 193 19.42 11.85 -3.65
C ASP A 193 20.69 11.88 -2.80
N TYR A 194 21.83 11.67 -3.48
CA TYR A 194 23.16 11.72 -2.87
C TYR A 194 23.80 13.13 -2.91
N ASP A 195 23.21 14.05 -3.65
CA ASP A 195 23.77 15.39 -3.85
C ASP A 195 23.03 16.44 -3.01
N ASP A 196 23.71 17.53 -2.68
CA ASP A 196 23.08 18.68 -2.04
C ASP A 196 22.10 19.36 -3.00
N PHE A 197 20.91 19.64 -2.48
CA PHE A 197 19.82 20.24 -3.26
C PHE A 197 19.21 21.40 -2.48
N PRO A 198 19.65 22.65 -2.73
CA PRO A 198 19.30 23.81 -1.90
C PRO A 198 17.79 24.05 -1.75
N GLN A 199 17.00 23.76 -2.79
CA GLN A 199 15.55 23.91 -2.73
C GLN A 199 14.91 22.87 -1.79
N GLY A 200 15.42 21.63 -1.80
CA GLY A 200 15.01 20.59 -0.85
C GLY A 200 15.40 20.95 0.57
N ASP A 201 16.57 21.56 0.76
CA ASP A 201 17.05 21.99 2.07
C ASP A 201 16.18 23.10 2.66
N ALA A 202 15.76 24.07 1.85
CA ALA A 202 14.84 25.11 2.26
C ALA A 202 13.48 24.52 2.70
N VAL A 203 12.95 23.56 1.94
CA VAL A 203 11.70 22.86 2.27
C VAL A 203 11.84 22.07 3.57
N ILE A 204 12.93 21.32 3.75
CA ILE A 204 13.13 20.54 4.97
C ILE A 204 13.31 21.46 6.18
N SER A 205 14.07 22.55 6.04
CA SER A 205 14.27 23.55 7.09
C SER A 205 12.94 24.16 7.57
N GLU A 206 12.04 24.49 6.65
CA GLU A 206 10.69 24.99 6.97
C GLU A 206 9.86 23.96 7.76
N VAL A 207 9.95 22.67 7.42
CA VAL A 207 9.24 21.64 8.17
C VAL A 207 9.87 21.39 9.54
N MET A 208 11.20 21.44 9.62
CA MET A 208 11.98 21.30 10.86
C MET A 208 11.68 22.41 11.88
N SER A 209 11.38 23.62 11.43
CA SER A 209 11.01 24.74 12.32
C SER A 209 9.70 24.49 13.10
N HIS A 210 8.92 23.49 12.69
CA HIS A 210 7.67 23.07 13.32
C HIS A 210 7.79 21.73 14.09
N SER A 211 9.02 21.31 14.45
CA SER A 211 9.31 20.01 15.09
C SER A 211 8.62 19.78 16.43
N ASN A 212 8.24 20.86 17.13
CA ASN A 212 7.51 20.80 18.39
C ASN A 212 6.12 20.13 18.26
N ARG A 213 5.53 20.13 17.06
CA ARG A 213 4.21 19.58 16.75
C ARG A 213 4.25 18.15 16.22
N TRP A 214 5.43 17.60 15.97
CA TRP A 214 5.57 16.29 15.36
C TRP A 214 5.11 15.19 16.31
N GLU A 215 4.26 14.29 15.82
CA GLU A 215 3.73 13.15 16.57
C GLU A 215 4.19 11.80 15.99
N ASP A 216 4.17 11.66 14.66
CA ASP A 216 4.59 10.46 13.94
C ASP A 216 5.51 10.87 12.79
N VAL A 217 6.78 10.47 12.84
CA VAL A 217 7.78 10.89 11.87
C VAL A 217 8.49 9.70 11.24
N CYS A 218 8.55 9.68 9.91
CA CYS A 218 9.29 8.71 9.12
C CYS A 218 10.29 9.42 8.22
N PHE A 219 11.58 9.14 8.39
CA PHE A 219 12.65 9.55 7.48
C PHE A 219 13.17 8.35 6.70
N LEU A 220 13.32 8.53 5.40
CA LEU A 220 14.08 7.69 4.52
C LEU A 220 15.06 8.60 3.78
N ALA A 221 16.32 8.60 4.18
CA ALA A 221 17.32 9.53 3.64
C ALA A 221 18.74 8.97 3.79
N PRO A 222 19.72 9.39 2.96
CA PRO A 222 21.12 9.06 3.18
C PRO A 222 21.63 9.55 4.53
N GLY A 223 22.60 8.82 5.11
CA GLY A 223 23.07 9.08 6.48
C GLY A 223 23.61 10.49 6.73
N ARG A 224 24.23 11.11 5.71
CA ARG A 224 24.68 12.52 5.80
C ARG A 224 23.54 13.52 5.98
N ARG A 225 22.38 13.28 5.36
CA ARG A 225 21.19 14.14 5.47
C ARG A 225 20.54 13.98 6.84
N LEU A 226 20.49 12.75 7.35
CA LEU A 226 20.03 12.46 8.72
C LEU A 226 20.89 13.15 9.78
N ARG A 227 22.21 13.24 9.58
CA ARG A 227 23.10 13.99 10.47
C ARG A 227 22.70 15.46 10.55
N ASN A 228 22.31 16.08 9.44
CA ASN A 228 21.82 17.47 9.43
C ASN A 228 20.48 17.59 10.16
N PHE A 229 19.56 16.63 9.96
CA PHE A 229 18.29 16.58 10.69
C PHE A 229 18.49 16.43 12.20
N SER A 230 19.56 15.73 12.61
CA SER A 230 19.84 15.49 14.03
C SER A 230 20.01 16.76 14.86
N GLN A 231 20.42 17.86 14.24
CA GLN A 231 20.55 19.15 14.92
C GLN A 231 19.19 19.78 15.28
N GLY A 232 18.13 19.46 14.53
CA GLY A 232 16.76 19.94 14.75
C GLY A 232 15.96 19.15 15.80
N PHE A 233 16.43 17.97 16.20
CA PHE A 233 15.72 17.06 17.12
C PHE A 233 15.76 17.44 18.60
N ARG A 234 16.20 18.65 18.97
CA ARG A 234 16.43 19.01 20.37
C ARG A 234 15.18 18.92 21.25
N ARG A 235 14.01 19.32 20.74
CA ARG A 235 12.74 19.38 21.51
C ARG A 235 11.57 18.80 20.72
N LEU A 236 11.24 17.54 20.97
CA LEU A 236 10.22 16.77 20.27
C LEU A 236 9.07 16.43 21.23
N SER A 237 8.42 17.47 21.75
CA SER A 237 7.49 17.38 22.89
C SER A 237 6.23 16.53 22.65
N GLN A 238 5.79 16.39 21.40
CA GLN A 238 4.60 15.60 21.02
C GLN A 238 4.95 14.27 20.36
N LEU A 239 6.24 13.99 20.13
CA LEU A 239 6.67 12.87 19.32
C LEU A 239 6.39 11.56 20.04
N ARG A 240 5.61 10.69 19.40
CA ARG A 240 5.27 9.35 19.88
C ARG A 240 5.97 8.25 19.11
N ARG A 241 6.18 8.49 17.80
CA ARG A 241 6.77 7.55 16.87
C ARG A 241 7.81 8.22 15.99
N LEU A 242 9.00 7.63 15.94
CA LEU A 242 10.08 8.04 15.04
C LEU A 242 10.64 6.81 14.33
N VAL A 243 10.65 6.84 13.01
CA VAL A 243 11.33 5.85 12.18
C VAL A 243 12.35 6.57 11.31
N VAL A 244 13.59 6.12 11.38
CA VAL A 244 14.70 6.64 10.60
C VAL A 244 15.28 5.49 9.81
N THR A 245 15.32 5.65 8.49
CA THR A 245 15.88 4.66 7.58
C THR A 245 16.96 5.30 6.73
N SER A 246 18.15 4.69 6.77
CA SER A 246 19.30 5.07 5.96
C SER A 246 19.85 3.88 5.21
N TYR A 247 20.33 4.13 4.00
CA TYR A 247 21.06 3.16 3.20
C TYR A 247 22.56 3.16 3.50
N ASP A 248 23.08 4.25 4.08
CA ASP A 248 24.48 4.39 4.47
C ASP A 248 24.61 4.53 6.00
N ASN A 249 25.86 4.59 6.47
CA ASN A 249 26.13 4.80 7.88
C ASN A 249 25.59 6.16 8.38
N TRP A 250 25.01 6.17 9.57
CA TRP A 250 24.52 7.39 10.20
C TRP A 250 24.95 7.46 11.67
N GLU A 251 25.06 8.69 12.19
CA GLU A 251 25.37 8.95 13.59
C GLU A 251 24.45 10.07 14.09
N PHE A 252 23.79 9.85 15.23
CA PHE A 252 23.12 10.91 15.97
C PHE A 252 24.01 11.29 17.14
N ASN A 253 24.50 12.52 17.11
CA ASN A 253 25.36 13.04 18.16
C ASN A 253 24.59 13.92 19.16
N VAL A 254 23.25 13.95 19.08
CA VAL A 254 22.39 14.86 19.84
C VAL A 254 21.38 14.06 20.66
N SER A 255 21.39 14.28 21.97
CA SER A 255 20.31 13.82 22.85
C SER A 255 19.06 14.65 22.60
N SER A 256 17.96 13.98 22.32
CA SER A 256 16.69 14.60 21.95
C SER A 256 15.71 14.50 23.11
N ASP A 257 15.15 15.64 23.54
CA ASP A 257 14.09 15.65 24.55
C ASP A 257 12.76 15.28 23.89
N ALA A 258 12.38 14.01 24.01
CA ALA A 258 11.19 13.42 23.40
C ALA A 258 10.39 12.61 24.45
N PRO A 259 9.80 13.26 25.47
CA PRO A 259 9.28 12.58 26.66
C PRO A 259 8.09 11.66 26.36
N LYS A 260 7.37 11.89 25.26
CA LYS A 260 6.22 11.08 24.83
C LYS A 260 6.59 9.95 23.85
N LEU A 261 7.88 9.79 23.53
CA LEU A 261 8.33 8.82 22.55
C LEU A 261 8.12 7.40 23.08
N THR A 262 7.35 6.61 22.33
CA THR A 262 7.01 5.22 22.68
C THR A 262 7.45 4.21 21.63
N SER A 263 7.65 4.66 20.38
CA SER A 263 7.99 3.80 19.25
C SER A 263 9.18 4.38 18.50
N LEU A 264 10.29 3.62 18.40
CA LEU A 264 11.54 4.08 17.80
C LEU A 264 12.13 3.05 16.84
N GLY A 265 12.23 3.41 15.57
CA GLY A 265 12.83 2.59 14.52
C GLY A 265 14.09 3.24 13.97
N LEU A 266 15.21 2.54 14.08
CA LEU A 266 16.54 2.99 13.67
C LEU A 266 17.12 1.99 12.66
N HIS A 267 16.78 2.18 11.39
CA HIS A 267 17.15 1.32 10.28
C HIS A 267 18.36 1.88 9.52
N GLY A 268 19.38 1.06 9.32
CA GLY A 268 20.68 1.46 8.77
C GLY A 268 21.79 1.31 9.80
N ARG A 269 23.04 1.32 9.35
CA ARG A 269 24.21 1.12 10.23
C ARG A 269 24.51 2.41 11.00
N GLY A 270 24.21 2.43 12.30
CA GLY A 270 24.50 3.56 13.16
C GLY A 270 24.65 3.13 14.61
N ARG A 271 25.31 3.97 15.40
CA ARG A 271 25.42 3.74 16.85
C ARG A 271 24.12 4.10 17.55
N VAL A 272 23.68 3.22 18.44
CA VAL A 272 22.49 3.35 19.27
C VAL A 272 22.93 3.57 20.71
N SER A 273 22.69 4.77 21.23
CA SER A 273 22.92 5.10 22.64
C SER A 273 21.60 5.23 23.39
N PRO A 274 21.48 4.71 24.63
CA PRO A 274 20.30 4.92 25.48
C PRO A 274 19.99 6.39 25.76
N ASN A 275 20.96 7.29 25.61
CA ASN A 275 20.79 8.72 25.90
C ASN A 275 20.33 9.53 24.67
N MET A 276 20.30 8.91 23.50
CA MET A 276 19.88 9.55 22.25
C MET A 276 18.41 9.97 22.30
N PHE A 277 17.58 9.11 22.90
CA PHE A 277 16.17 9.30 23.19
C PHE A 277 15.85 8.70 24.55
N PRO A 278 14.77 9.10 25.25
CA PRO A 278 14.41 8.54 26.56
C PRO A 278 14.01 7.06 26.45
N ALA A 279 15.01 6.17 26.49
CA ALA A 279 14.86 4.74 26.25
C ALA A 279 13.90 4.06 27.23
N SER A 280 13.79 4.56 28.46
CA SER A 280 12.90 4.06 29.49
C SER A 280 11.41 4.16 29.15
N ASN A 281 11.03 5.09 28.25
CA ASN A 281 9.65 5.30 27.81
C ASN A 281 9.29 4.44 26.57
N LEU A 282 10.28 3.81 25.93
CA LEU A 282 10.07 3.04 24.72
C LEU A 282 9.29 1.76 25.02
N ARG A 283 8.22 1.55 24.24
CA ARG A 283 7.41 0.33 24.21
C ARG A 283 7.75 -0.51 22.97
N GLN A 284 8.19 0.12 21.90
CA GLN A 284 8.47 -0.53 20.63
C GLN A 284 9.81 -0.03 20.11
N PHE A 285 10.69 -0.97 19.75
CA PHE A 285 11.98 -0.63 19.17
C PHE A 285 12.30 -1.57 18.00
N THR A 286 12.88 -1.03 16.93
CA THR A 286 13.47 -1.83 15.86
C THR A 286 14.78 -1.19 15.39
N GLY A 287 15.85 -1.95 15.21
CA GLY A 287 17.08 -1.35 14.69
C GLY A 287 18.32 -2.23 14.62
N TYR A 288 19.44 -1.60 14.26
CA TYR A 288 20.77 -2.21 14.14
C TYR A 288 21.62 -1.90 15.37
N PHE A 289 22.50 -2.82 15.73
CA PHE A 289 23.52 -2.63 16.75
C PHE A 289 24.89 -2.98 16.18
N SER A 290 25.88 -2.18 16.52
CA SER A 290 27.28 -2.30 16.10
C SER A 290 27.98 -3.46 16.79
N ASP A 291 27.57 -3.78 18.02
CA ASP A 291 28.06 -4.94 18.76
C ASP A 291 27.09 -5.39 19.88
N ALA A 292 27.42 -6.51 20.51
CA ALA A 292 26.61 -7.08 21.59
C ALA A 292 26.59 -6.22 22.87
N LEU A 293 27.63 -5.42 23.12
CA LEU A 293 27.68 -4.54 24.28
C LEU A 293 26.73 -3.36 24.09
N GLU A 294 26.68 -2.80 22.89
CA GLU A 294 25.73 -1.74 22.53
C GLU A 294 24.29 -2.24 22.67
N PHE A 295 23.99 -3.45 22.16
CA PHE A 295 22.69 -4.09 22.34
C PHE A 295 22.35 -4.28 23.83
N HIS A 296 23.25 -4.89 24.60
CA HIS A 296 23.06 -5.14 26.03
C HIS A 296 22.84 -3.85 26.83
N THR A 297 23.66 -2.83 26.55
CA THR A 297 23.52 -1.52 27.17
C THR A 297 22.15 -0.94 26.84
N PHE A 298 21.71 -0.96 25.57
CA PHE A 298 20.40 -0.44 25.19
C PHE A 298 19.24 -1.11 25.94
N ILE A 299 19.18 -2.45 25.95
CA ILE A 299 18.10 -3.18 26.62
C ILE A 299 18.11 -3.01 28.15
N SER A 300 19.26 -2.69 28.75
CA SER A 300 19.35 -2.41 30.18
C SER A 300 18.63 -1.12 30.60
N TYR A 301 18.51 -0.15 29.70
CA TYR A 301 17.75 1.09 29.92
C TYR A 301 16.30 1.00 29.40
N ALA A 302 16.08 0.29 28.30
CA ALA A 302 14.76 0.15 27.65
C ALA A 302 13.91 -0.98 28.28
N THR A 303 13.72 -0.94 29.60
CA THR A 303 13.07 -2.02 30.36
C THR A 303 11.55 -2.11 30.16
N SER A 304 10.92 -1.04 29.66
CA SER A 304 9.48 -0.95 29.36
C SER A 304 9.09 -1.53 27.99
N LEU A 305 10.04 -2.11 27.25
CA LEU A 305 9.79 -2.63 25.90
C LEU A 305 8.75 -3.74 25.89
N GLU A 306 7.75 -3.58 25.03
CA GLU A 306 6.71 -4.57 24.73
C GLU A 306 7.00 -5.30 23.42
N LYS A 307 7.66 -4.63 22.47
CA LYS A 307 8.03 -5.20 21.17
C LYS A 307 9.47 -4.81 20.80
N LEU A 308 10.27 -5.80 20.40
CA LEU A 308 11.68 -5.63 20.06
C LEU A 308 12.01 -6.29 18.72
N GLY A 309 12.49 -5.49 17.77
CA GLY A 309 13.00 -5.90 16.47
C GLY A 309 14.51 -5.69 16.38
N VAL A 310 15.27 -6.75 16.14
CA VAL A 310 16.73 -6.66 16.00
C VAL A 310 17.10 -6.96 14.55
N GLN A 311 17.71 -6.01 13.87
CA GLN A 311 18.04 -6.13 12.44
C GLN A 311 19.45 -6.64 12.17
N SER A 312 20.38 -6.31 13.05
CA SER A 312 21.73 -6.86 13.05
C SER A 312 22.35 -6.60 14.41
N ILE A 313 23.22 -7.51 14.84
CA ILE A 313 24.22 -7.23 15.87
C ILE A 313 25.56 -7.54 15.21
N ASP A 314 26.25 -6.50 14.76
CA ASP A 314 27.52 -6.68 14.07
C ASP A 314 28.57 -7.29 15.02
N ARG A 315 29.46 -8.11 14.48
CA ARG A 315 30.53 -8.72 15.29
C ARG A 315 31.62 -7.67 15.46
N ALA A 316 31.75 -7.10 16.67
CA ALA A 316 32.93 -6.32 17.01
C ALA A 316 34.19 -7.14 16.72
N GLY A 317 35.23 -6.50 16.16
CA GLY A 317 36.52 -7.13 15.94
C GLY A 317 37.01 -7.83 17.20
N HIS A 318 37.22 -9.15 17.05
CA HIS A 318 37.81 -10.10 17.99
C HIS A 318 38.53 -9.44 19.17
N SER A 319 37.81 -9.26 20.27
CA SER A 319 38.40 -8.95 21.56
C SER A 319 37.59 -9.69 22.61
N HIS A 320 38.29 -10.47 23.43
CA HIS A 320 37.74 -11.23 24.55
C HIS A 320 37.01 -10.28 25.50
N ARG A 321 35.69 -10.13 25.30
CA ARG A 321 34.82 -9.39 26.22
C ARG A 321 34.19 -10.36 27.22
N PRO A 322 34.05 -9.96 28.49
CA PRO A 322 33.47 -10.81 29.52
C PRO A 322 32.00 -11.16 29.18
N PRO A 323 31.51 -12.33 29.63
CA PRO A 323 30.12 -12.72 29.44
C PRO A 323 29.18 -11.72 30.13
N LEU A 324 28.25 -11.16 29.38
CA LEU A 324 27.28 -10.18 29.87
C LEU A 324 26.10 -10.90 30.53
N ILE A 325 25.62 -10.36 31.66
CA ILE A 325 24.48 -10.92 32.40
C ILE A 325 23.20 -10.64 31.59
N PRO A 326 22.36 -11.66 31.32
CA PRO A 326 21.09 -11.45 30.61
C PRO A 326 20.16 -10.46 31.33
N VAL A 327 19.52 -9.57 30.57
CA VAL A 327 18.61 -8.54 31.07
C VAL A 327 17.17 -9.05 31.05
N THR A 328 16.44 -8.80 32.15
CA THR A 328 15.03 -9.19 32.24
C THR A 328 14.12 -8.12 31.66
N LEU A 329 13.44 -8.43 30.55
CA LEU A 329 12.42 -7.59 29.93
C LEU A 329 11.03 -8.17 30.21
N ARG A 330 10.45 -7.81 31.37
CA ARG A 330 9.17 -8.38 31.84
C ARG A 330 7.97 -7.99 30.98
N HIS A 331 8.04 -6.87 30.28
CA HIS A 331 6.95 -6.37 29.45
C HIS A 331 7.03 -6.88 28.01
N LEU A 332 8.13 -7.53 27.62
CA LEU A 332 8.35 -7.94 26.23
C LEU A 332 7.39 -9.06 25.85
N ARG A 333 6.51 -8.76 24.89
CA ARG A 333 5.51 -9.68 24.33
C ARG A 333 5.86 -10.13 22.93
N GLN A 334 6.60 -9.33 22.18
CA GLN A 334 7.00 -9.65 20.81
C GLN A 334 8.50 -9.45 20.61
N LEU A 335 9.18 -10.50 20.14
CA LEU A 335 10.59 -10.48 19.76
C LEU A 335 10.71 -10.92 18.30
N SER A 336 11.40 -10.12 17.50
CA SER A 336 11.76 -10.46 16.12
C SER A 336 13.23 -10.15 15.90
N TYR A 337 13.98 -11.07 15.29
CA TYR A 337 15.37 -10.80 14.94
C TYR A 337 15.76 -11.41 13.59
N LEU A 338 16.72 -10.75 12.92
CA LEU A 338 17.26 -11.15 11.62
C LEU A 338 18.48 -12.09 11.77
N PRO A 339 18.94 -12.77 10.69
CA PRO A 339 19.99 -13.79 10.78
C PRO A 339 21.33 -13.29 11.31
N SER A 340 21.64 -12.00 11.20
CA SER A 340 22.87 -11.43 11.76
C SER A 340 22.75 -11.04 13.25
N SER A 341 21.66 -11.44 13.93
CA SER A 341 21.37 -11.02 15.31
C SER A 341 20.95 -12.16 16.24
N GLU A 342 21.29 -13.40 15.91
CA GLU A 342 20.92 -14.61 16.67
C GLU A 342 21.39 -14.56 18.13
N THR A 343 22.53 -13.90 18.37
CA THR A 343 23.10 -13.71 19.71
C THR A 343 22.25 -12.83 20.61
N CYS A 344 21.24 -12.10 20.09
CA CYS A 344 20.37 -11.26 20.91
C CYS A 344 19.68 -12.06 22.03
N SER A 345 19.29 -13.29 21.73
CA SER A 345 18.63 -14.23 22.64
C SER A 345 19.47 -14.52 23.89
N ASN A 346 20.80 -14.54 23.77
CA ASN A 346 21.72 -14.83 24.88
C ASN A 346 21.69 -13.77 25.98
N TYR A 347 21.25 -12.56 25.66
CA TYR A 347 21.25 -11.42 26.57
C TYR A 347 19.86 -11.11 27.15
N LEU A 348 18.86 -11.97 26.92
CA LEU A 348 17.47 -11.70 27.26
C LEU A 348 16.90 -12.74 28.23
N ILE A 349 16.05 -12.25 29.14
CA ILE A 349 15.09 -13.02 29.94
C ILE A 349 13.72 -12.37 29.73
N SER A 350 12.79 -13.05 29.07
CA SER A 350 11.51 -12.48 28.64
C SER A 350 10.35 -13.40 28.98
N PRO A 351 9.87 -13.42 30.24
CA PRO A 351 8.91 -14.41 30.72
C PRO A 351 7.50 -14.27 30.11
N ASN A 352 7.14 -13.07 29.64
CA ASN A 352 5.82 -12.79 29.06
C ASN A 352 5.82 -12.75 27.53
N LEU A 353 6.83 -13.35 26.90
CA LEU A 353 6.95 -13.40 25.44
C LEU A 353 5.83 -14.26 24.84
N ARG A 354 5.09 -13.69 23.88
CA ARG A 354 3.94 -14.34 23.21
C ARG A 354 4.14 -14.53 21.72
N VAL A 355 4.92 -13.65 21.10
CA VAL A 355 5.18 -13.65 19.66
C VAL A 355 6.68 -13.72 19.45
N LEU A 356 7.14 -14.77 18.77
CA LEU A 356 8.54 -14.94 18.42
C LEU A 356 8.69 -15.08 16.91
N SER A 357 9.53 -14.23 16.31
CA SER A 357 9.91 -14.32 14.90
C SER A 357 11.41 -14.51 14.78
N VAL A 358 11.80 -15.72 14.37
CA VAL A 358 13.18 -16.15 14.24
C VAL A 358 13.54 -16.15 12.77
N MET A 359 14.56 -15.39 12.41
CA MET A 359 15.24 -15.53 11.14
C MET A 359 16.69 -15.86 11.45
N GLN A 360 17.06 -17.13 11.29
CA GLN A 360 18.39 -17.66 11.65
C GLN A 360 19.02 -18.32 10.44
N GLN A 361 20.35 -18.41 10.45
CA GLN A 361 21.11 -19.33 9.60
C GLN A 361 20.88 -20.78 10.07
N VAL A 362 21.16 -21.74 9.18
CA VAL A 362 20.67 -23.14 9.18
C VAL A 362 20.92 -23.94 10.48
N ASP A 363 21.76 -23.50 11.42
CA ASP A 363 22.31 -24.36 12.48
C ASP A 363 22.11 -23.88 13.95
N ASN A 364 21.38 -22.78 14.23
CA ASN A 364 21.51 -22.11 15.54
C ASN A 364 20.22 -21.92 16.37
N ILE A 365 19.25 -22.82 16.27
CA ILE A 365 18.01 -22.73 17.08
C ILE A 365 18.22 -23.13 18.56
N THR A 366 19.40 -23.64 18.90
CA THR A 366 19.87 -23.84 20.28
C THR A 366 19.72 -22.57 21.12
N THR A 367 20.02 -21.41 20.54
CA THR A 367 19.86 -20.10 21.17
C THR A 367 18.42 -19.80 21.61
N VAL A 368 17.41 -20.31 20.90
CA VAL A 368 16.00 -20.16 21.26
C VAL A 368 15.63 -21.10 22.40
N ALA A 369 16.13 -22.33 22.38
CA ALA A 369 15.94 -23.28 23.48
C ALA A 369 16.58 -22.75 24.78
N GLU A 370 17.75 -22.13 24.69
CA GLU A 370 18.40 -21.45 25.80
C GLU A 370 17.64 -20.20 26.29
N LEU A 371 17.08 -19.41 25.37
CA LEU A 371 16.21 -18.30 25.76
C LEU A 371 14.98 -18.79 26.53
N TYR A 372 14.38 -19.90 26.08
CA TYR A 372 13.27 -20.53 26.78
C TYR A 372 13.70 -21.08 28.14
N SER A 373 14.84 -21.76 28.25
CA SER A 373 15.31 -22.30 29.54
C SER A 373 15.55 -21.21 30.59
N ARG A 374 15.89 -19.99 30.17
CA ARG A 374 15.99 -18.82 31.05
C ARG A 374 14.67 -18.14 31.36
N SER A 375 13.72 -18.16 30.42
CA SER A 375 12.55 -17.27 30.45
C SER A 375 11.23 -17.98 30.77
N HIS A 376 11.10 -19.26 30.44
CA HIS A 376 9.89 -20.07 30.63
C HIS A 376 8.60 -19.41 30.09
N PHE A 377 8.66 -18.77 28.92
CA PHE A 377 7.51 -18.13 28.27
C PHE A 377 6.58 -19.13 27.57
N SER A 378 5.34 -18.72 27.26
CA SER A 378 4.40 -19.47 26.41
C SER A 378 3.99 -18.65 25.19
N LEU A 379 4.24 -19.17 23.99
CA LEU A 379 4.01 -18.50 22.72
C LEU A 379 2.59 -18.73 22.20
N GLU A 380 1.98 -17.65 21.73
CA GLU A 380 0.75 -17.66 20.94
C GLU A 380 1.05 -17.74 19.43
N LYS A 381 2.15 -17.09 18.99
CA LYS A 381 2.55 -17.01 17.57
C LYS A 381 4.03 -17.26 17.38
N LEU A 382 4.37 -18.09 16.40
CA LEU A 382 5.75 -18.44 16.05
C LEU A 382 5.94 -18.28 14.55
N TYR A 383 6.99 -17.56 14.18
CA TYR A 383 7.44 -17.39 12.80
C TYR A 383 8.86 -17.94 12.70
N LEU A 384 9.01 -18.99 11.90
CA LEU A 384 10.31 -19.53 11.49
C LEU A 384 10.51 -19.14 10.03
N CYS A 385 11.29 -18.10 9.81
CA CYS A 385 11.49 -17.48 8.50
C CYS A 385 12.96 -17.55 8.09
N ARG A 386 13.25 -17.57 6.78
CA ARG A 386 14.58 -17.77 6.20
C ARG A 386 15.26 -19.10 6.54
N ASP A 387 16.15 -19.49 5.63
CA ASP A 387 17.11 -20.61 5.72
C ASP A 387 16.52 -21.99 6.02
N CYS A 388 15.19 -22.15 5.92
CA CYS A 388 14.49 -23.44 5.84
C CYS A 388 14.90 -24.41 6.96
N ILE A 389 14.80 -23.94 8.20
CA ILE A 389 15.24 -24.64 9.42
C ILE A 389 14.71 -26.08 9.41
N GLN A 390 15.59 -27.07 9.55
CA GLN A 390 15.17 -28.47 9.65
C GLN A 390 14.44 -28.76 10.96
N PHE A 391 13.48 -29.68 10.92
CA PHE A 391 12.76 -30.09 12.13
C PHE A 391 13.70 -30.68 13.19
N SER A 392 14.72 -31.44 12.77
CA SER A 392 15.74 -32.01 13.66
C SER A 392 16.44 -30.95 14.52
N ALA A 393 16.82 -29.82 13.92
CA ALA A 393 17.40 -28.67 14.61
C ALA A 393 16.38 -28.06 15.59
N ALA A 394 15.15 -27.81 15.12
CA ALA A 394 14.09 -27.19 15.92
C ALA A 394 13.50 -28.08 17.02
N ALA A 395 13.75 -29.40 16.97
CA ALA A 395 13.09 -30.38 17.82
C ALA A 395 13.30 -30.12 19.32
N SER A 396 14.47 -29.64 19.72
CA SER A 396 14.77 -29.32 21.12
C SER A 396 13.87 -28.22 21.67
N PHE A 397 13.54 -27.22 20.85
CA PHE A 397 12.66 -26.11 21.21
C PHE A 397 11.18 -26.47 21.04
N VAL A 398 10.80 -27.10 19.92
CA VAL A 398 9.40 -27.41 19.58
C VAL A 398 8.79 -28.48 20.52
N LYS A 399 9.63 -29.26 21.20
CA LYS A 399 9.19 -30.24 22.21
C LYS A 399 9.01 -29.64 23.61
N THR A 400 9.30 -28.36 23.81
CA THR A 400 9.12 -27.69 25.10
C THR A 400 7.69 -27.19 25.31
N ASP A 401 7.33 -26.81 26.54
CA ASP A 401 6.03 -26.18 26.82
C ASP A 401 5.89 -24.78 26.18
N ALA A 402 6.97 -24.20 25.64
CA ALA A 402 6.98 -22.87 25.02
C ALA A 402 5.95 -22.72 23.90
N VAL A 403 5.60 -23.82 23.22
CA VAL A 403 4.76 -23.84 22.02
C VAL A 403 3.45 -24.59 22.23
N ARG A 404 3.11 -24.91 23.49
CA ARG A 404 1.90 -25.69 23.82
C ARG A 404 0.62 -24.92 23.52
N ASP A 405 0.63 -23.61 23.76
CA ASP A 405 -0.52 -22.72 23.52
C ASP A 405 -0.45 -22.02 22.16
N LEU A 406 0.41 -22.51 21.26
CA LEU A 406 0.61 -21.92 19.95
C LEU A 406 -0.67 -22.01 19.11
N THR A 407 -1.17 -20.85 18.69
CA THR A 407 -2.40 -20.71 17.88
C THR A 407 -2.11 -20.41 16.41
N TYR A 408 -0.96 -19.78 16.14
CA TYR A 408 -0.52 -19.41 14.80
C TYR A 408 0.93 -19.87 14.58
N PHE A 409 1.17 -20.55 13.46
CA PHE A 409 2.49 -20.98 13.04
C PHE A 409 2.77 -20.57 11.59
N HIS A 410 3.87 -19.86 11.38
CA HIS A 410 4.41 -19.54 10.06
C HIS A 410 5.75 -20.24 9.87
N LEU A 411 5.89 -20.92 8.75
CA LEU A 411 7.08 -21.69 8.42
C LEU A 411 7.48 -21.46 6.96
N GLU A 412 8.71 -20.99 6.76
CA GLU A 412 9.39 -21.03 5.47
C GLU A 412 10.14 -22.38 5.34
N VAL A 413 9.88 -23.12 4.27
CA VAL A 413 10.52 -24.42 3.99
C VAL A 413 11.15 -24.45 2.60
N ASP A 414 12.01 -25.44 2.39
CA ASP A 414 12.51 -25.89 1.09
C ASP A 414 12.34 -27.41 0.95
N ASN A 415 12.94 -27.98 -0.09
CA ASN A 415 12.89 -29.41 -0.36
C ASN A 415 13.53 -30.29 0.71
N SER A 416 14.55 -29.77 1.41
CA SER A 416 15.28 -30.53 2.41
C SER A 416 14.52 -30.59 3.74
N SER A 417 13.76 -29.55 4.06
CA SER A 417 13.08 -29.38 5.35
C SER A 417 11.60 -29.72 5.32
N ALA A 418 10.93 -29.58 4.17
CA ALA A 418 9.47 -29.71 4.09
C ALA A 418 8.95 -31.09 4.50
N SER A 419 9.60 -32.18 4.06
CA SER A 419 9.16 -33.55 4.38
C SER A 419 9.11 -33.78 5.89
N ASP A 420 10.14 -33.35 6.61
CA ASP A 420 10.26 -33.58 8.05
C ASP A 420 9.23 -32.76 8.83
N TRP A 421 9.04 -31.49 8.44
CA TRP A 421 8.00 -30.65 9.02
C TRP A 421 6.59 -31.15 8.74
N ILE A 422 6.30 -31.63 7.52
CA ILE A 422 5.00 -32.23 7.19
C ILE A 422 4.74 -33.44 8.08
N THR A 423 5.73 -34.32 8.27
CA THR A 423 5.62 -35.48 9.17
C THR A 423 5.41 -35.05 10.61
N ALA A 424 6.20 -34.10 11.10
CA ALA A 424 6.11 -33.61 12.48
C ALA A 424 4.78 -32.92 12.79
N LEU A 425 4.24 -32.16 11.83
CA LEU A 425 2.95 -31.48 11.95
C LEU A 425 1.76 -32.42 11.76
N ALA A 426 1.94 -33.64 11.24
CA ALA A 426 0.85 -34.59 11.11
C ALA A 426 0.39 -35.07 12.50
N VAL A 427 -0.93 -35.07 12.70
CA VAL A 427 -1.54 -35.55 13.95
C VAL A 427 -1.71 -37.06 13.87
N THR A 428 -1.11 -37.78 14.83
CA THR A 428 -1.27 -39.23 14.98
C THR A 428 -2.01 -39.53 16.30
N PRO A 429 -2.51 -40.75 16.52
CA PRO A 429 -3.20 -41.10 17.76
C PRO A 429 -2.36 -40.88 19.04
N SER A 430 -1.04 -40.93 18.92
CA SER A 430 -0.09 -40.82 20.04
C SER A 430 0.70 -39.50 20.07
N PHE A 431 0.59 -38.66 19.03
CA PHE A 431 1.45 -37.50 18.88
C PHE A 431 0.75 -36.32 18.17
N CYS A 432 0.88 -35.13 18.76
CA CYS A 432 0.39 -33.88 18.17
C CYS A 432 1.31 -32.73 18.59
N ILE A 433 2.18 -32.28 17.67
CA ILE A 433 2.90 -31.01 17.83
C ILE A 433 1.89 -29.87 17.65
N PHE A 434 1.91 -28.86 18.52
CA PHE A 434 0.98 -27.73 18.53
C PHE A 434 -0.51 -28.16 18.63
N PRO A 435 -0.96 -28.56 19.83
CA PRO A 435 -2.33 -29.06 20.03
C PRO A 435 -3.41 -27.98 19.85
N ASN A 436 -3.07 -26.70 20.00
CA ASN A 436 -3.98 -25.56 19.89
C ASN A 436 -3.88 -24.82 18.54
N LEU A 437 -3.17 -25.37 17.56
CA LEU A 437 -2.89 -24.69 16.30
C LEU A 437 -4.17 -24.44 15.50
N SER A 438 -4.50 -23.17 15.30
CA SER A 438 -5.70 -22.71 14.59
C SER A 438 -5.40 -22.15 13.21
N GLU A 439 -4.20 -21.59 13.02
CA GLU A 439 -3.76 -20.99 11.76
C GLU A 439 -2.37 -21.49 11.37
N LEU A 440 -2.22 -21.98 10.15
CA LEU A 440 -0.96 -22.47 9.61
C LEU A 440 -0.63 -21.76 8.30
N THR A 441 0.57 -21.18 8.21
CA THR A 441 1.10 -20.63 6.97
C THR A 441 2.39 -21.35 6.60
N ILE A 442 2.44 -21.97 5.43
CA ILE A 442 3.64 -22.59 4.89
C ILE A 442 4.02 -21.90 3.57
N VAL A 443 5.26 -21.44 3.50
CA VAL A 443 5.81 -20.76 2.32
C VAL A 443 6.99 -21.57 1.82
N ASN A 444 6.93 -22.02 0.57
CA ASN A 444 8.09 -22.62 -0.06
C ASN A 444 9.04 -21.53 -0.56
N ARG A 445 10.34 -21.66 -0.27
CA ARG A 445 11.36 -20.70 -0.73
C ARG A 445 12.16 -21.29 -1.89
N LEU A 446 12.45 -20.46 -2.92
CA LEU A 446 13.41 -20.82 -3.96
C LEU A 446 14.83 -20.71 -3.40
N SER A 447 15.45 -21.83 -3.03
CA SER A 447 16.89 -22.01 -3.25
C SER A 447 17.05 -22.54 -4.69
N GLN A 448 18.16 -22.23 -5.35
CA GLN A 448 18.36 -22.50 -6.77
C GLN A 448 18.04 -23.96 -7.14
N GLY A 449 16.90 -24.17 -7.82
CA GLY A 449 16.54 -25.43 -8.47
C GLY A 449 15.87 -26.48 -7.56
N LYS A 450 14.56 -26.65 -7.78
CA LYS A 450 13.64 -27.69 -7.28
C LYS A 450 12.88 -27.28 -6.00
N SER A 451 11.55 -27.40 -6.08
CA SER A 451 10.52 -26.85 -5.18
C SER A 451 9.71 -27.97 -4.52
N LEU A 452 8.78 -27.63 -3.61
CA LEU A 452 7.68 -28.42 -3.01
C LEU A 452 6.70 -29.04 -4.06
N SER A 453 7.19 -29.23 -5.29
CA SER A 453 6.54 -29.75 -6.47
C SER A 453 6.51 -31.28 -6.52
N ASN A 454 7.11 -31.98 -5.54
CA ASN A 454 6.98 -33.44 -5.48
C ASN A 454 5.54 -33.84 -5.12
N LEU A 455 4.93 -34.69 -5.96
CA LEU A 455 3.59 -35.27 -5.79
C LEU A 455 3.39 -35.91 -4.41
N ASP A 456 4.41 -36.60 -3.89
CA ASP A 456 4.34 -37.26 -2.57
C ASP A 456 4.25 -36.23 -1.44
N ASN A 457 5.10 -35.20 -1.45
CA ASN A 457 5.04 -34.12 -0.47
C ASN A 457 3.71 -33.36 -0.55
N ALA A 458 3.16 -33.15 -1.75
CA ALA A 458 1.85 -32.53 -1.92
C ALA A 458 0.73 -33.35 -1.28
N ARG A 459 0.70 -34.67 -1.53
CA ARG A 459 -0.28 -35.58 -0.91
C ARG A 459 -0.12 -35.63 0.61
N ARG A 460 1.11 -35.75 1.10
CA ARG A 460 1.44 -35.76 2.53
C ARG A 460 1.06 -34.46 3.22
N TYR A 461 1.29 -33.32 2.57
CA TYR A 461 0.86 -32.01 3.08
C TYR A 461 -0.67 -31.95 3.24
N LEU A 462 -1.43 -32.34 2.21
CA LEU A 462 -2.90 -32.35 2.28
C LEU A 462 -3.39 -33.33 3.35
N ALA A 463 -2.75 -34.49 3.50
CA ALA A 463 -3.05 -35.45 4.56
C ALA A 463 -2.76 -34.87 5.96
N MET A 464 -1.65 -34.16 6.14
CA MET A 464 -1.32 -33.45 7.38
C MET A 464 -2.39 -32.41 7.72
N VAL A 465 -2.83 -31.60 6.75
CA VAL A 465 -3.92 -30.62 6.99
C VAL A 465 -5.20 -31.34 7.40
N ARG A 466 -5.60 -32.41 6.70
CA ARG A 466 -6.79 -33.23 7.06
C ARG A 466 -6.71 -33.79 8.46
N SER A 467 -5.51 -34.22 8.90
CA SER A 467 -5.31 -34.77 10.25
C SER A 467 -5.62 -33.78 11.38
N ARG A 468 -5.67 -32.48 11.06
CA ARG A 468 -5.96 -31.36 11.99
C ARG A 468 -7.38 -30.82 11.90
N LEU A 469 -8.24 -31.42 11.07
CA LEU A 469 -9.65 -31.03 10.93
C LEU A 469 -10.55 -31.87 11.83
N VAL A 470 -11.79 -31.42 12.00
CA VAL A 470 -12.85 -32.21 12.65
C VAL A 470 -13.08 -33.48 11.83
N LYS A 471 -13.18 -34.63 12.50
CA LYS A 471 -13.51 -35.90 11.85
C LYS A 471 -15.02 -36.11 11.93
N ASP A 472 -15.69 -36.18 10.78
CA ASP A 472 -17.15 -36.37 10.71
C ASP A 472 -17.63 -37.76 11.18
N ASN A 473 -16.72 -38.74 11.33
CA ASN A 473 -17.09 -40.17 11.34
C ASN A 473 -16.83 -40.91 12.66
N GLY A 474 -16.71 -40.22 13.81
CA GLY A 474 -16.47 -40.88 15.11
C GLY A 474 -15.11 -41.62 15.24
N ALA A 475 -14.23 -41.49 14.24
CA ALA A 475 -12.86 -41.97 14.33
C ALA A 475 -12.13 -41.17 15.41
N THR A 476 -11.40 -41.88 16.29
CA THR A 476 -10.64 -41.28 17.40
C THR A 476 -9.83 -40.07 16.91
N THR A 477 -10.32 -38.88 17.23
CA THR A 477 -9.53 -37.67 17.20
C THR A 477 -8.40 -37.88 18.21
N CYS A 478 -7.17 -37.56 17.82
CA CYS A 478 -6.04 -37.60 18.74
C CYS A 478 -6.44 -36.84 20.01
N HIS A 479 -6.41 -37.49 21.17
CA HIS A 479 -6.88 -36.90 22.42
C HIS A 479 -6.05 -35.66 22.84
N TYR A 480 -4.88 -35.50 22.22
CA TYR A 480 -3.99 -34.34 22.39
C TYR A 480 -4.37 -33.15 21.50
N LEU A 481 -5.14 -33.33 20.41
CA LEU A 481 -5.58 -32.23 19.56
C LEU A 481 -6.70 -31.46 20.27
N LYS A 482 -6.40 -30.23 20.69
CA LYS A 482 -7.32 -29.38 21.48
C LYS A 482 -8.12 -28.40 20.62
N SER A 483 -7.52 -27.92 19.52
CA SER A 483 -8.19 -27.05 18.55
C SER A 483 -7.97 -27.57 17.14
N CYS A 484 -9.02 -27.53 16.33
CA CYS A 484 -8.92 -27.81 14.89
C CYS A 484 -8.36 -26.59 14.15
N LEU A 485 -7.76 -26.86 12.99
CA LEU A 485 -7.29 -25.84 12.08
C LEU A 485 -8.49 -25.08 11.48
N LYS A 486 -8.45 -23.75 11.53
CA LYS A 486 -9.47 -22.84 10.99
C LYS A 486 -9.01 -22.15 9.71
N LYS A 487 -7.69 -21.96 9.57
CA LYS A 487 -7.08 -21.31 8.42
C LYS A 487 -5.80 -22.00 8.00
N VAL A 488 -5.63 -22.17 6.70
CA VAL A 488 -4.39 -22.66 6.10
C VAL A 488 -4.00 -21.82 4.90
N VAL A 489 -2.74 -21.39 4.87
CA VAL A 489 -2.16 -20.65 3.76
C VAL A 489 -0.95 -21.42 3.24
N LEU A 490 -0.96 -21.71 1.94
CA LEU A 490 0.15 -22.34 1.26
C LEU A 490 0.59 -21.46 0.08
N CYS A 491 1.85 -21.05 0.09
CA CYS A 491 2.49 -20.34 -1.00
C CYS A 491 3.56 -21.24 -1.61
N VAL A 492 3.40 -21.65 -2.88
CA VAL A 492 4.37 -22.51 -3.59
C VAL A 492 4.81 -21.85 -4.90
N TRP A 493 6.09 -22.02 -5.21
CA TRP A 493 6.70 -21.61 -6.47
C TRP A 493 6.75 -22.79 -7.42
N HIS A 494 6.27 -22.63 -8.65
CA HIS A 494 6.37 -23.66 -9.69
C HIS A 494 5.98 -25.08 -9.21
N PRO A 495 4.73 -25.31 -8.74
CA PRO A 495 4.27 -26.63 -8.32
C PRO A 495 4.00 -27.55 -9.54
N LYS A 496 4.88 -27.55 -10.56
CA LYS A 496 4.72 -28.38 -11.76
C LYS A 496 4.45 -29.83 -11.33
N ASP A 497 3.49 -30.46 -11.99
CA ASP A 497 2.96 -31.80 -11.70
C ASP A 497 2.09 -31.92 -10.43
N ALA A 498 2.29 -31.09 -9.40
CA ALA A 498 1.50 -31.10 -8.16
C ALA A 498 0.42 -30.01 -8.07
N GLU A 499 0.33 -29.11 -9.04
CA GLU A 499 -0.58 -27.96 -9.03
C GLU A 499 -2.04 -28.39 -8.91
N ASP A 500 -2.48 -29.35 -9.71
CA ASP A 500 -3.84 -29.88 -9.66
C ASP A 500 -4.14 -30.56 -8.32
N ILE A 501 -3.14 -31.22 -7.72
CA ILE A 501 -3.29 -31.84 -6.39
C ILE A 501 -3.58 -30.76 -5.35
N TYR A 502 -2.80 -29.69 -5.31
CA TYR A 502 -3.02 -28.59 -4.38
C TYR A 502 -4.32 -27.84 -4.68
N ALA A 503 -4.61 -27.52 -5.94
CA ALA A 503 -5.81 -26.80 -6.34
C ALA A 503 -7.09 -27.57 -5.95
N ASN A 504 -7.12 -28.88 -6.22
CA ASN A 504 -8.25 -29.74 -5.85
C ASN A 504 -8.34 -29.94 -4.33
N GLY A 505 -7.20 -30.15 -3.66
CA GLY A 505 -7.16 -30.30 -2.20
C GLY A 505 -7.66 -29.07 -1.46
N PHE A 506 -7.19 -27.87 -1.84
CA PHE A 506 -7.63 -26.61 -1.25
C PHE A 506 -9.07 -26.24 -1.60
N ARG A 507 -9.57 -26.66 -2.76
CA ARG A 507 -11.00 -26.57 -3.09
C ARG A 507 -11.83 -27.39 -2.11
N ALA A 508 -11.48 -28.66 -1.92
CA ALA A 508 -12.17 -29.55 -0.98
C ALA A 508 -12.13 -29.02 0.47
N PHE A 509 -11.01 -28.40 0.89
CA PHE A 509 -10.93 -27.75 2.20
C PHE A 509 -11.91 -26.59 2.36
N ARG A 510 -12.06 -25.73 1.34
CA ARG A 510 -13.03 -24.63 1.38
C ARG A 510 -14.47 -25.14 1.41
N GLU A 511 -14.76 -26.20 0.65
CA GLU A 511 -16.07 -26.87 0.67
C GLU A 511 -16.38 -27.46 2.06
N GLY A 512 -15.36 -27.95 2.77
CA GLY A 512 -15.45 -28.39 4.17
C GLY A 512 -15.39 -27.28 5.22
N GLY A 513 -15.47 -26.00 4.84
CA GLY A 513 -15.55 -24.86 5.76
C GLY A 513 -14.21 -24.33 6.30
N LEU A 514 -13.07 -24.79 5.79
CA LEU A 514 -11.74 -24.26 6.15
C LEU A 514 -11.43 -22.98 5.35
N ASP A 515 -10.89 -21.93 6.00
CA ASP A 515 -10.31 -20.78 5.29
C ASP A 515 -8.98 -21.20 4.65
N ALA A 516 -9.05 -21.78 3.45
CA ALA A 516 -7.92 -22.36 2.75
C ALA A 516 -7.48 -21.50 1.55
N ILE A 517 -6.28 -20.95 1.64
CA ILE A 517 -5.68 -20.05 0.65
C ILE A 517 -4.47 -20.74 0.03
N PHE A 518 -4.57 -21.07 -1.26
CA PHE A 518 -3.46 -21.55 -2.07
C PHE A 518 -3.01 -20.46 -3.03
N ARG A 519 -1.70 -20.18 -3.05
CA ARG A 519 -1.10 -19.19 -3.95
C ARG A 519 0.05 -19.81 -4.73
N VAL A 520 0.00 -19.66 -6.05
CA VAL A 520 1.07 -20.01 -6.97
C VAL A 520 1.70 -18.71 -7.44
N ASN A 521 3.01 -18.53 -7.18
CA ASN A 521 3.74 -17.39 -7.73
C ASN A 521 4.46 -17.82 -9.02
N GLY A 522 4.17 -17.10 -10.11
CA GLY A 522 4.87 -17.23 -11.40
C GLY A 522 6.21 -16.49 -11.41
N ASN A 523 7.03 -16.76 -12.43
CA ASN A 523 8.43 -16.34 -12.62
C ASN A 523 8.83 -15.01 -11.95
N GLY A 524 10.01 -15.02 -11.32
CA GLY A 524 10.73 -13.79 -11.02
C GLY A 524 11.19 -13.12 -12.31
N ASP A 525 10.39 -12.20 -12.84
CA ASP A 525 10.92 -11.10 -13.63
C ASP A 525 11.30 -9.96 -12.70
N SER A 526 12.61 -9.76 -12.59
CA SER A 526 13.22 -8.53 -12.15
C SER A 526 12.98 -7.46 -13.22
N SER A 527 11.87 -6.73 -13.13
CA SER A 527 11.82 -5.34 -13.57
C SER A 527 10.62 -4.63 -12.95
N ASP A 528 10.92 -3.44 -12.47
CA ASP A 528 10.04 -2.32 -12.13
C ASP A 528 8.57 -2.44 -12.58
N ASP A 529 7.73 -2.87 -11.65
CA ASP A 529 6.37 -2.36 -11.54
C ASP A 529 6.02 -2.26 -10.05
N ILE A 530 6.21 -1.05 -9.55
CA ILE A 530 5.91 -0.62 -8.18
C ILE A 530 4.40 -0.42 -8.11
N SER A 531 3.67 -1.52 -7.98
CA SER A 531 2.29 -1.49 -7.49
C SER A 531 2.19 -2.39 -6.27
N ASP A 532 1.75 -1.81 -5.16
CA ASP A 532 1.50 -2.46 -3.86
C ASP A 532 0.33 -3.45 -3.97
N GLY A 533 0.56 -4.56 -4.66
CA GLY A 533 -0.28 -5.75 -4.62
C GLY A 533 0.16 -6.72 -3.52
N PRO A 534 -0.76 -7.48 -2.91
CA PRO A 534 -0.49 -8.38 -1.77
C PRO A 534 0.48 -9.55 -2.06
N GLY A 535 0.98 -9.67 -3.30
CA GLY A 535 1.85 -10.75 -3.78
C GLY A 535 3.33 -10.65 -3.40
N ARG A 536 3.91 -9.45 -3.21
CA ARG A 536 5.33 -9.30 -2.81
C ARG A 536 5.59 -9.57 -1.31
N SER A 537 4.56 -9.82 -0.50
CA SER A 537 4.63 -9.84 0.98
C SER A 537 5.35 -11.05 1.60
N TYR A 538 5.54 -12.16 0.88
CA TYR A 538 6.02 -13.41 1.49
C TYR A 538 7.54 -13.61 1.45
N TRP A 539 8.28 -12.93 0.57
CA TRP A 539 9.73 -13.13 0.41
C TRP A 539 10.59 -12.63 1.57
N ASN A 540 10.04 -11.68 2.31
CA ASN A 540 10.72 -10.94 3.37
C ASN A 540 9.80 -10.81 4.58
N ILE A 541 8.88 -11.76 4.80
CA ILE A 541 7.86 -11.61 5.84
C ILE A 541 8.49 -11.41 7.22
N GLY A 542 9.58 -12.09 7.56
CA GLY A 542 10.26 -11.82 8.83
C GLY A 542 10.94 -10.44 8.88
N SER A 543 11.48 -9.93 7.77
CA SER A 543 12.01 -8.54 7.71
C SER A 543 10.88 -7.53 7.82
N HIS A 544 9.74 -7.83 7.22
CA HIS A 544 8.51 -7.05 7.35
C HIS A 544 7.98 -7.07 8.78
N ILE A 545 7.91 -8.23 9.43
CA ILE A 545 7.52 -8.40 10.84
C ILE A 545 8.47 -7.61 11.74
N CYS A 546 9.78 -7.68 11.50
CA CYS A 546 10.78 -6.95 12.26
C CYS A 546 10.66 -5.42 12.10
N ARG A 547 10.34 -4.94 10.89
CA ARG A 547 10.13 -3.52 10.60
C ARG A 547 8.77 -3.01 11.07
N GLN A 548 7.72 -3.83 11.03
CA GLN A 548 6.37 -3.49 11.49
C GLN A 548 6.22 -3.44 13.01
N ILE A 549 7.28 -3.73 13.76
CA ILE A 549 7.29 -3.56 15.21
C ILE A 549 7.02 -2.11 15.61
N VAL A 550 7.45 -1.14 14.79
CA VAL A 550 7.41 0.29 15.09
C VAL A 550 6.46 1.07 14.21
#